data_AF-A0A815TAX2-F1
#
_entry.id   AF-A0A815TAX2-F1
#
_cell.length_a   1.000
_cell.length_b   1.000
_cell.length_c   1.000
_cell.angle_alpha   90.00
_cell.angle_beta   90.00
_cell.angle_gamma   90.00
#
_symmetry.space_group_name_H-M   'P 1'
#
loop_
_entity.id
_entity.type
_entity.pdbx_description
1 polymer ?
#
loop_
_entity_poly.entity_id
_entity_poly.type
_entity_poly.pdbx_seq_one_letter_code
_entity_poly.pdbx_strand_id
1 'polypeptide(L)'
;MSVRYCDIDPNYKKLPPVYGYLSSPLMSLEVSLEKIIPLIDNLQRYVKIAKQHCHSSDHLTKEESAALYLYTMEWGDRGFYRVLNKALRDENRPALKPWFPYLKLLDTA
;
A
#
# COMPACT_ATOMS: atom_id res chain seq x y z
N MET A 1 -12.28 -16.51 18.92
CA MET A 1 -11.33 -15.55 19.52
C MET A 1 -10.50 -14.98 18.39
N SER A 2 -10.61 -13.67 18.13
CA SER A 2 -9.85 -13.02 17.06
C SER A 2 -8.38 -12.99 17.45
N VAL A 3 -7.57 -13.80 16.79
CA VAL A 3 -6.11 -13.75 16.92
C VAL A 3 -5.69 -12.40 16.35
N ARG A 4 -5.35 -11.44 17.21
CA ARG A 4 -4.53 -10.31 16.76
C ARG A 4 -3.20 -10.90 16.33
N TYR A 5 -3.05 -11.13 15.03
CA TYR A 5 -1.75 -11.39 14.44
C TYR A 5 -0.90 -10.15 14.71
N CYS A 6 -0.09 -10.19 15.76
CA CYS A 6 1.11 -9.38 15.76
C CYS A 6 1.95 -9.95 14.61
N ASP A 7 2.03 -9.24 13.48
CA ASP A 7 2.87 -9.55 12.32
C ASP A 7 4.38 -9.41 12.68
N ILE A 8 4.79 -10.04 13.79
CA ILE A 8 6.16 -10.19 14.22
C ILE A 8 6.57 -11.55 13.69
N ASP A 9 7.28 -11.53 12.57
CA ASP A 9 7.92 -12.74 12.05
C ASP A 9 8.97 -13.18 13.09
N PRO A 10 8.86 -14.41 13.65
CA PRO A 10 9.84 -14.92 14.60
C PRO A 10 11.24 -15.05 13.99
N ASN A 11 11.35 -15.02 12.65
CA ASN A 11 12.59 -15.06 11.90
C ASN A 11 12.91 -13.68 11.28
N TYR A 12 12.93 -12.65 12.11
CA TYR A 12 13.26 -11.28 11.69
C TYR A 12 14.62 -11.21 10.99
N LYS A 13 14.61 -10.94 9.69
CA LYS A 13 15.82 -10.66 8.90
C LYS A 13 15.95 -9.16 8.67
N LYS A 14 17.15 -8.63 8.95
CA LYS A 14 17.49 -7.25 8.63
C LYS A 14 17.71 -7.11 7.13
N LEU A 15 16.71 -6.60 6.43
CA LEU A 15 16.76 -6.37 4.99
C LEU A 15 17.30 -4.97 4.68
N PRO A 16 17.94 -4.76 3.51
CA PRO A 16 18.39 -3.44 3.11
C PRO A 16 17.18 -2.49 2.93
N PRO A 17 17.35 -1.18 3.21
CA PRO A 17 16.30 -0.20 2.95
C PRO A 17 15.91 -0.12 1.47
N VAL A 18 14.68 0.32 1.20
CA VAL A 18 14.14 0.44 -0.16
C VAL A 18 14.08 1.92 -0.52
N TYR A 19 15.04 2.41 -1.31
CA TYR A 19 15.11 3.83 -1.69
C TYR A 19 14.50 4.16 -3.06
N GLY A 20 14.26 3.14 -3.91
CA GLY A 20 13.87 3.36 -5.30
C GLY A 20 12.51 4.05 -5.48
N TYR A 21 11.65 4.05 -4.46
CA TYR A 21 10.37 4.76 -4.50
C TYR A 21 10.54 6.29 -4.41
N LEU A 22 11.63 6.79 -3.82
CA LEU A 22 11.87 8.23 -3.67
C LEU A 22 11.97 8.95 -5.01
N SER A 23 12.50 8.27 -6.03
CA SER A 23 12.60 8.75 -7.41
C SER A 23 11.33 8.51 -8.24
N SER A 24 10.32 7.83 -7.69
CA SER A 24 9.06 7.63 -8.40
C SER A 24 8.31 8.96 -8.50
N PRO A 25 7.68 9.27 -9.65
CA PRO A 25 6.78 10.41 -9.73
C PRO A 25 5.59 10.22 -8.79
N LEU A 26 5.09 11.33 -8.23
CA LEU A 26 3.84 11.34 -7.49
C LEU A 26 2.68 11.17 -8.48
N MET A 27 1.79 10.22 -8.21
CA MET A 27 0.70 9.82 -9.10
C MET A 27 -0.62 9.70 -8.30
N SER A 28 -1.75 9.69 -8.99
CA SER A 28 -3.04 9.39 -8.35
C SER A 28 -3.06 7.95 -7.83
N LEU A 29 -3.92 7.66 -6.85
CA LEU A 29 -4.02 6.33 -6.23
C LEU A 29 -4.27 5.23 -7.27
N GLU A 30 -5.17 5.48 -8.23
CA GLU A 30 -5.51 4.50 -9.27
C GLU A 30 -4.34 4.19 -10.19
N VAL A 31 -3.64 5.22 -10.67
CA VAL A 31 -2.45 5.06 -11.52
C VAL A 31 -1.30 4.41 -10.74
N SER A 32 -1.16 4.75 -9.46
CA SER A 32 -0.09 4.20 -8.61
C SER A 32 -0.20 2.69 -8.40
N LEU A 33 -1.41 2.13 -8.57
CA LEU A 33 -1.73 0.72 -8.36
C LEU A 33 -2.08 -0.01 -9.66
N GLU A 34 -1.95 0.61 -10.83
CA GLU A 34 -2.34 0.02 -12.12
C GLU A 34 -1.72 -1.37 -12.35
N LYS A 35 -0.45 -1.55 -11.98
CA LYS A 35 0.26 -2.84 -12.10
C LYS A 35 -0.13 -3.87 -11.03
N ILE A 36 -0.71 -3.44 -9.92
CA ILE A 36 -1.07 -4.27 -8.76
C ILE A 36 -2.55 -4.67 -8.80
N ILE A 37 -3.42 -3.81 -9.34
CA ILE A 37 -4.87 -4.04 -9.47
C ILE A 37 -5.20 -5.43 -10.04
N PRO A 38 -4.55 -5.91 -11.12
CA PRO A 38 -4.84 -7.24 -11.66
C PRO A 38 -4.41 -8.41 -10.77
N LEU A 39 -3.54 -8.16 -9.79
CA LEU A 39 -2.93 -9.20 -8.95
C LEU A 39 -3.69 -9.43 -7.63
N ILE A 40 -4.58 -8.51 -7.27
CA ILE A 40 -5.29 -8.53 -5.99
C ILE A 40 -6.79 -8.47 -6.23
N ASP A 41 -7.47 -9.55 -5.85
CA ASP A 41 -8.93 -9.66 -5.95
C ASP A 41 -9.62 -8.43 -5.35
N ASN A 42 -10.53 -7.84 -6.13
CA ASN A 42 -11.34 -6.68 -5.74
C ASN A 42 -10.58 -5.38 -5.45
N LEU A 43 -9.26 -5.30 -5.64
CA LEU A 43 -8.49 -4.08 -5.33
C LEU A 43 -9.04 -2.85 -6.07
N GLN A 44 -9.42 -2.98 -7.35
CA GLN A 44 -10.00 -1.86 -8.10
C GLN A 44 -11.27 -1.29 -7.43
N ARG A 45 -12.11 -2.15 -6.86
CA ARG A 45 -13.32 -1.73 -6.14
C ARG A 45 -12.93 -0.95 -4.88
N TYR A 46 -11.96 -1.44 -4.12
CA TYR A 46 -11.53 -0.80 -2.89
C TYR A 46 -10.78 0.52 -3.12
N VAL A 47 -10.03 0.65 -4.22
CA VAL A 47 -9.47 1.94 -4.67
C VAL A 47 -10.59 2.96 -4.88
N LYS A 48 -11.69 2.56 -5.55
CA LYS A 48 -12.85 3.44 -5.75
C LYS A 48 -13.52 3.82 -4.44
N ILE A 49 -13.71 2.86 -3.53
CA ILE A 49 -14.29 3.10 -2.20
C ILE A 49 -13.42 4.09 -1.41
N ALA A 50 -12.10 3.87 -1.34
CA ALA A 50 -11.18 4.76 -0.65
C ALA A 50 -11.27 6.20 -1.20
N LYS A 51 -11.29 6.37 -2.52
CA LYS A 51 -11.47 7.70 -3.15
C LYS A 51 -12.83 8.33 -2.90
N GLN A 52 -13.88 7.54 -2.67
CA GLN A 52 -15.21 8.06 -2.36
C GLN A 52 -15.33 8.53 -0.90
N HIS A 53 -14.67 7.82 0.03
CA HIS A 53 -14.70 8.15 1.46
C HIS A 53 -13.74 9.28 1.85
N CYS A 54 -12.73 9.56 1.03
CA CYS A 54 -11.72 10.58 1.33
C CYS A 54 -11.99 11.92 0.65
N HIS A 55 -11.65 12.98 1.37
CA HIS A 55 -11.68 14.36 0.94
C HIS A 55 -10.31 14.99 1.19
N SER A 56 -10.00 16.07 0.48
CA SER A 56 -8.81 16.86 0.78
C SER A 56 -8.97 17.57 2.13
N SER A 57 -7.87 17.72 2.86
CA SER A 57 -7.77 18.51 4.09
C SER A 57 -6.63 19.53 3.96
N ASP A 58 -6.40 20.32 5.01
CA ASP A 58 -5.31 21.30 5.04
C ASP A 58 -3.91 20.68 4.91
N HIS A 59 -3.78 19.38 5.22
CA HIS A 59 -2.51 18.68 5.29
C HIS A 59 -2.37 17.56 4.25
N LEU A 60 -3.49 17.06 3.72
CA LEU A 60 -3.49 15.93 2.80
C LEU A 60 -4.35 16.22 1.58
N THR A 61 -3.81 15.91 0.42
CA THR A 61 -4.61 15.77 -0.79
C THR A 61 -5.59 14.61 -0.64
N LYS A 62 -6.63 14.63 -1.48
CA LYS A 62 -7.57 13.52 -1.58
C LYS A 62 -6.90 12.19 -1.95
N GLU A 63 -5.85 12.21 -2.78
CA GLU A 63 -5.15 11.00 -3.21
C GLU A 63 -4.30 10.40 -2.08
N GLU A 64 -3.61 11.25 -1.30
CA GLU A 64 -2.85 10.85 -0.10
C GLU A 64 -3.78 10.28 0.99
N SER A 65 -4.89 10.98 1.26
CA SER A 65 -5.90 10.50 2.21
C SER A 65 -6.48 9.14 1.78
N ALA A 66 -6.78 8.99 0.49
CA ALA A 66 -7.29 7.72 -0.05
C ALA A 66 -6.24 6.60 0.02
N ALA A 67 -4.95 6.91 -0.14
CA ALA A 67 -3.87 5.94 0.01
C ALA A 67 -3.77 5.41 1.45
N LEU A 68 -3.83 6.30 2.45
CA LEU A 68 -3.88 5.95 3.88
C LEU A 68 -5.14 5.16 4.22
N TYR A 69 -6.30 5.57 3.71
CA TYR A 69 -7.55 4.86 3.91
C TYR A 69 -7.47 3.44 3.34
N LEU A 70 -6.98 3.27 2.11
CA LEU A 70 -6.80 1.95 1.50
C LEU A 70 -5.83 1.07 2.31
N TYR A 71 -4.75 1.64 2.85
CA TYR A 71 -3.80 0.93 3.70
C TYR A 71 -4.40 0.49 5.04
N THR A 72 -5.37 1.22 5.58
CA THR A 72 -5.99 0.90 6.87
C THR A 72 -7.32 0.16 6.74
N MET A 73 -7.86 0.08 5.53
CA MET A 73 -9.13 -0.59 5.27
C MET A 73 -9.02 -2.09 5.54
N GLU A 74 -9.86 -2.58 6.43
CA GLU A 74 -10.04 -4.01 6.63
C GLU A 74 -10.94 -4.57 5.52
N TRP A 75 -10.38 -5.44 4.68
CA TRP A 75 -11.18 -6.29 3.81
C TRP A 75 -10.72 -7.74 3.90
N GLY A 76 -11.60 -8.61 4.41
CA GLY A 76 -11.37 -10.05 4.56
C GLY A 76 -9.99 -10.45 5.11
N ASP A 77 -9.55 -11.66 4.78
CA ASP A 77 -8.26 -12.20 5.26
C ASP A 77 -7.06 -11.76 4.42
N ARG A 78 -7.31 -11.09 3.28
CA ARG A 78 -6.31 -10.64 2.29
C ARG A 78 -6.41 -9.12 2.04
N GLY A 79 -6.61 -8.35 3.10
CA GLY A 79 -6.64 -6.89 3.04
C GLY A 79 -5.37 -6.33 2.39
N PHE A 80 -5.48 -5.20 1.70
CA PHE A 80 -4.38 -4.58 0.95
C PHE A 80 -3.09 -4.44 1.77
N TYR A 81 -3.22 -4.00 3.02
CA TYR A 81 -2.11 -3.82 3.95
C TYR A 81 -1.31 -5.10 4.16
N ARG A 82 -1.96 -6.27 4.24
CA ARG A 82 -1.29 -7.56 4.42
C ARG A 82 -0.44 -7.91 3.21
N VAL A 83 -0.98 -7.68 2.02
CA VAL A 83 -0.28 -7.96 0.76
C VAL A 83 0.93 -7.03 0.60
N LEU A 84 0.75 -5.74 0.85
CA LEU A 84 1.85 -4.78 0.82
C LEU A 84 2.92 -5.11 1.87
N ASN A 85 2.51 -5.38 3.11
CA ASN A 85 3.42 -5.71 4.20
C ASN A 85 4.22 -6.99 3.96
N LYS A 86 3.62 -7.96 3.26
CA LYS A 86 4.33 -9.16 2.78
C LYS A 86 5.36 -8.79 1.71
N ALA A 87 4.99 -7.97 0.72
CA ALA A 87 5.91 -7.52 -0.33
C ALA A 87 7.10 -6.73 0.25
N LEU A 88 6.87 -5.86 1.25
CA LEU A 88 7.93 -5.09 1.92
C LEU A 88 8.93 -5.96 2.69
N ARG A 89 8.49 -7.12 3.18
CA ARG A 89 9.30 -8.12 3.89
C ARG A 89 9.95 -9.15 2.95
N ASP A 90 9.67 -9.11 1.64
CA ASP A 90 10.26 -10.03 0.67
C ASP A 90 11.75 -9.72 0.45
N GLU A 91 12.59 -10.75 0.46
CA GLU A 91 14.03 -10.66 0.19
C GLU A 91 14.30 -10.25 -1.27
N ASN A 92 13.39 -10.58 -2.19
CA ASN A 92 13.47 -10.20 -3.59
C ASN A 92 13.13 -8.71 -3.78
N ARG A 93 14.08 -7.83 -3.47
CA ARG A 93 13.89 -6.37 -3.57
C ARG A 93 13.46 -5.87 -4.95
N PRO A 94 13.94 -6.44 -6.08
CA PRO A 94 13.41 -6.09 -7.40
C PRO A 94 11.89 -6.29 -7.55
N ALA A 95 11.28 -7.23 -6.82
CA ALA A 95 9.83 -7.46 -6.84
C ALA A 95 9.02 -6.30 -6.24
N LEU A 96 9.66 -5.38 -5.51
CA LEU A 96 9.00 -4.18 -4.98
C LEU A 96 8.83 -3.05 -6.02
N LYS A 97 9.50 -3.11 -7.17
CA LYS A 97 9.43 -2.05 -8.19
C LYS A 97 7.99 -1.68 -8.60
N PRO A 98 7.04 -2.62 -8.77
CA PRO A 98 5.65 -2.29 -9.11
C PRO A 98 4.92 -1.49 -8.00
N TRP A 99 5.42 -1.53 -6.76
CA TRP A 99 4.83 -0.84 -5.61
C TRP A 99 5.37 0.58 -5.41
N PHE A 100 6.45 0.97 -6.10
CA PHE A 100 7.10 2.26 -5.90
C PHE A 100 6.17 3.47 -6.08
N PRO A 101 5.27 3.52 -7.08
CA PRO A 101 4.34 4.63 -7.20
C PRO A 101 3.40 4.75 -5.99
N TYR A 102 2.88 3.64 -5.47
CA TYR A 102 2.03 3.64 -4.29
C TYR A 102 2.82 4.01 -3.02
N LEU A 103 4.03 3.48 -2.85
CA LEU A 103 4.90 3.84 -1.73
C LEU A 103 5.26 5.32 -1.74
N LYS A 104 5.49 5.90 -2.93
CA LYS A 104 5.72 7.35 -3.06
C LYS A 104 4.50 8.15 -2.61
N LEU A 105 3.30 7.73 -3.00
CA LEU A 105 2.06 8.39 -2.58
C LEU A 105 1.85 8.28 -1.06
N LEU A 106 2.14 7.12 -0.47
CA LEU A 106 2.01 6.88 0.97
C LEU A 106 3.06 7.64 1.80
N ASP A 107 4.29 7.76 1.31
CA ASP A 107 5.38 8.52 1.95
C ASP A 107 5.17 10.04 1.91
N THR A 108 4.34 10.51 0.96
CA THR A 108 4.02 11.95 0.83
C THR A 108 2.85 12.35 1.74
N ALA A 109 2.01 11.38 2.16
CA ALA A 109 0.88 11.57 3.07
C ALA A 109 1.35 11.68 4.53
#